data_AF-A0A4Y8PCM4-F1
#
_entry.id   AF-A0A4Y8PCM4-F1
#
_cell.length_a   1.000
_cell.length_b   1.000
_cell.length_c   1.000
_cell.angle_alpha   90.00
_cell.angle_beta   90.00
_cell.angle_gamma   90.00
#
_symmetry.space_group_name_H-M   'P 1'
#
loop_
_entity.id
_entity.type
_entity.pdbx_description
1 polymer ?
#
loop_
_entity_poly.entity_id
_entity_poly.type
_entity_poly.pdbx_seq_one_letter_code
_entity_poly.pdbx_strand_id
1 'polypeptide(L)'
;MNFQDAFQYALENTKIILPPRRVVSTFGTTLINYQLVTEDLDRVDVCFVREGKLEAERPKIITSPQFAKLTLEGFGKEAQEYAEWLLQNAPQSNISFLRYGFFFKKDDVCFNEIKGSSEEVCAMLKEKMIKEGDPLSLLLKGEEELWEVSLLKFLIDWVRVSVTKNIQDFRQEGFI
;
A
#
# COMPACT_ATOMS: atom_id res chain seq x y z
N MET A 1 24.81 -1.90 -1.36
CA MET A 1 23.77 -1.49 -0.38
C MET A 1 23.22 -2.76 0.25
N ASN A 2 23.08 -2.85 1.57
CA ASN A 2 22.40 -4.01 2.15
C ASN A 2 20.92 -3.93 1.73
N PHE A 3 20.29 -5.07 1.50
CA PHE A 3 18.90 -5.16 1.07
C PHE A 3 17.95 -4.46 2.06
N GLN A 4 18.27 -4.55 3.35
CA GLN A 4 17.58 -3.82 4.41
C GLN A 4 17.71 -2.30 4.30
N ASP A 5 18.88 -1.79 3.88
CA ASP A 5 19.10 -0.35 3.70
C ASP A 5 18.32 0.18 2.50
N ALA A 6 18.23 -0.60 1.43
CA ALA A 6 17.47 -0.25 0.23
C ALA A 6 15.96 -0.14 0.53
N PHE A 7 15.42 -1.07 1.31
CA PHE A 7 14.04 -0.96 1.79
C PHE A 7 13.83 0.24 2.69
N GLN A 8 14.70 0.45 3.67
CA GLN A 8 14.55 1.59 4.57
C GLN A 8 14.56 2.91 3.79
N TYR A 9 15.46 3.02 2.81
CA TYR A 9 15.52 4.16 1.90
C TYR A 9 14.21 4.34 1.11
N ALA A 10 13.71 3.30 0.44
CA ALA A 10 12.45 3.38 -0.31
C ALA A 10 11.26 3.76 0.59
N LEU A 11 11.22 3.24 1.82
CA LEU A 11 10.18 3.56 2.80
C LEU A 11 10.25 5.03 3.25
N GLU A 12 11.44 5.56 3.46
CA GLU A 12 11.66 6.97 3.83
C GLU A 12 11.31 7.94 2.70
N ASN A 13 11.53 7.53 1.46
CA ASN A 13 11.22 8.34 0.28
C ASN A 13 9.78 8.14 -0.24
N THR A 14 9.05 7.16 0.27
CA THR A 14 7.64 6.98 -0.04
C THR A 14 6.80 8.08 0.62
N LYS A 15 6.10 8.87 -0.19
CA LYS A 15 5.22 9.96 0.28
C LYS A 15 3.78 9.72 -0.14
N ILE A 16 2.87 9.73 0.83
CA ILE A 16 1.43 9.71 0.57
C ILE A 16 0.97 11.13 0.26
N ILE A 17 0.63 11.39 -1.00
CA ILE A 17 0.23 12.72 -1.49
C ILE A 17 -1.27 12.95 -1.27
N LEU A 18 -2.06 11.89 -1.47
CA LEU A 18 -3.50 11.84 -1.21
C LEU A 18 -3.86 10.46 -0.63
N PRO A 19 -4.22 10.37 0.66
CA PRO A 19 -4.70 9.11 1.23
C PRO A 19 -6.18 8.87 0.85
N PRO A 20 -6.63 7.59 0.82
CA PRO A 20 -8.04 7.26 0.74
C PRO A 20 -8.81 7.91 1.90
N ARG A 21 -9.99 8.47 1.61
CA ARG A 21 -10.83 9.16 2.60
C ARG A 21 -11.71 8.21 3.39
N ARG A 22 -11.97 7.01 2.87
CA ARG A 22 -12.66 5.93 3.60
C ARG A 22 -11.67 4.91 4.10
N VAL A 23 -12.03 4.31 5.23
CA VAL A 23 -11.30 3.19 5.85
C VAL A 23 -12.02 1.90 5.44
N VAL A 24 -11.28 0.79 5.35
CA VAL A 24 -11.75 -0.56 4.98
C VAL A 24 -13.12 -0.88 5.58
N SER A 25 -14.03 -1.40 4.74
CA SER A 25 -15.33 -1.91 5.21
C SER A 25 -15.11 -3.09 6.15
N THR A 26 -15.78 -3.07 7.30
CA THR A 26 -15.58 -3.98 8.45
C THR A 26 -15.70 -5.49 8.12
N PHE A 27 -16.27 -5.86 6.97
CA PHE A 27 -16.56 -7.26 6.61
C PHE A 27 -16.39 -7.61 5.11
N GLY A 28 -15.67 -6.82 4.31
CA GLY A 28 -15.55 -7.06 2.87
C GLY A 28 -14.18 -6.81 2.26
N THR A 29 -13.98 -7.33 1.04
CA THR A 29 -12.89 -6.99 0.14
C THR A 29 -12.87 -5.48 -0.08
N THR A 30 -11.70 -4.86 0.10
CA THR A 30 -11.54 -3.43 -0.15
C THR A 30 -10.64 -3.20 -1.35
N LEU A 31 -11.12 -2.38 -2.27
CA LEU A 31 -10.45 -2.06 -3.53
C LEU A 31 -10.06 -0.57 -3.54
N ILE A 32 -8.78 -0.30 -3.70
CA ILE A 32 -8.18 1.04 -3.72
C ILE A 32 -7.71 1.30 -5.14
N ASN A 33 -8.08 2.45 -5.69
CA ASN A 33 -7.57 2.90 -6.98
C ASN A 33 -6.29 3.71 -6.73
N TYR A 34 -5.13 3.16 -7.06
CA TYR A 34 -3.85 3.84 -6.85
C TYR A 34 -3.37 4.53 -8.12
N GLN A 35 -2.73 5.67 -7.90
CA GLN A 35 -1.79 6.27 -8.82
C GLN A 35 -0.46 6.43 -8.07
N LEU A 36 0.63 6.03 -8.69
CA LEU A 36 1.98 6.11 -8.14
C LEU A 36 2.87 6.86 -9.11
N VAL A 37 3.51 7.91 -8.60
CA VAL A 37 4.46 8.74 -9.34
C VAL A 37 5.87 8.40 -8.88
N THR A 38 6.74 8.14 -9.84
CA THR A 38 8.18 7.95 -9.64
C THR A 38 8.93 8.85 -10.63
N GLU A 39 10.17 9.21 -10.29
CA GLU A 39 11.03 10.00 -11.18
C GLU A 39 11.93 9.08 -12.00
N ASP A 40 12.16 9.45 -13.25
CA ASP A 40 13.16 8.79 -14.09
C ASP A 40 14.56 9.21 -13.59
N LEU A 41 15.41 8.22 -13.31
CA LEU A 41 16.77 8.45 -12.81
C LEU A 41 17.74 8.93 -13.90
N ASP A 42 17.43 8.65 -15.17
CA ASP A 42 18.27 8.99 -16.31
C ASP A 42 17.82 10.30 -16.99
N ARG A 43 16.53 10.65 -16.89
CA ARG A 43 15.94 11.81 -17.57
C ARG A 43 15.36 12.82 -16.60
N VAL A 44 15.91 14.04 -16.67
CA VAL A 44 15.38 15.20 -15.93
C VAL A 44 13.98 15.55 -16.42
N ASP A 45 13.11 15.92 -15.47
CA ASP A 45 11.72 16.32 -15.71
C ASP A 45 10.91 15.27 -16.47
N VAL A 46 11.18 13.99 -16.19
CA VAL A 46 10.37 12.86 -16.65
C VAL A 46 9.93 12.06 -15.45
N CYS A 47 8.62 11.84 -15.36
CA CYS A 47 8.00 11.02 -14.33
C CYS A 47 7.28 9.83 -14.96
N PHE A 48 7.31 8.71 -14.27
CA PHE A 48 6.45 7.58 -14.57
C PHE A 48 5.24 7.60 -13.66
N VAL A 49 4.06 7.44 -14.26
CA VAL A 49 2.78 7.34 -13.57
C VAL A 49 2.22 5.96 -13.80
N ARG A 50 2.13 5.19 -12.72
CA ARG A 50 1.52 3.88 -12.67
C ARG A 50 0.13 4.00 -12.07
N GLU A 51 -0.85 3.44 -12.75
CA GLU A 51 -2.23 3.41 -12.29
C GLU A 51 -2.70 1.98 -12.18
N GLY A 52 -3.39 1.65 -11.10
CA GLY A 52 -3.87 0.30 -10.89
C GLY A 52 -4.81 0.17 -9.71
N LYS A 53 -5.03 -1.07 -9.30
CA LYS A 53 -5.90 -1.44 -8.20
C LYS A 53 -5.13 -2.22 -7.15
N LEU A 54 -5.31 -1.84 -5.90
CA LEU A 54 -4.91 -2.66 -4.76
C LEU A 54 -6.15 -3.25 -4.13
N GLU A 55 -6.10 -4.54 -3.88
CA GLU A 55 -7.16 -5.28 -3.21
C GLU A 55 -6.62 -5.86 -1.91
N ALA A 56 -7.36 -5.63 -0.83
CA ALA A 56 -7.09 -6.23 0.47
C ALA A 56 -8.31 -7.04 0.93
N GLU A 57 -8.12 -8.35 1.04
CA GLU A 57 -9.11 -9.26 1.59
C GLU A 57 -8.77 -9.64 3.04
N ARG A 58 -9.79 -9.62 3.90
CA ARG A 58 -9.65 -10.10 5.28
C ARG A 58 -9.52 -11.64 5.27
N PRO A 59 -8.74 -12.23 6.19
CA PRO A 59 -8.70 -13.67 6.38
C PRO A 59 -10.08 -14.32 6.52
N LYS A 60 -10.28 -15.44 5.81
CA LYS A 60 -11.23 -16.48 6.25
C LYS A 60 -10.70 -17.03 7.58
N ILE A 61 -11.52 -17.21 8.60
CA ILE A 61 -11.09 -17.65 9.94
C ILE A 61 -10.19 -18.90 9.80
N ILE A 62 -8.88 -18.73 9.98
CA ILE A 62 -7.92 -19.83 10.00
C ILE A 62 -7.78 -20.25 11.47
N THR A 63 -8.20 -21.46 11.79
CA THR A 63 -8.27 -22.00 13.17
C THR A 63 -6.89 -22.14 13.84
N SER A 64 -5.80 -21.94 13.12
CA SER A 64 -4.45 -22.18 13.63
C SER A 64 -3.42 -21.17 13.07
N PRO A 65 -2.81 -20.33 13.92
CA PRO A 65 -1.89 -19.24 13.52
C PRO A 65 -0.64 -19.70 12.75
N GLN A 66 -0.25 -20.97 12.89
CA GLN A 66 0.85 -21.60 12.14
C GLN A 66 0.59 -21.73 10.63
N PHE A 67 -0.66 -21.59 10.19
CA PHE A 67 -1.03 -21.64 8.76
C PHE A 67 -1.38 -20.27 8.17
N ALA A 68 -1.35 -19.21 8.97
CA ALA A 68 -1.64 -17.87 8.48
C ALA A 68 -0.47 -17.36 7.64
N LYS A 69 -0.72 -17.18 6.34
CA LYS A 69 0.26 -16.69 5.37
C LYS A 69 -0.18 -15.35 4.81
N LEU A 70 0.75 -14.40 4.73
CA LEU A 70 0.58 -13.21 3.90
C LEU A 70 0.76 -13.63 2.44
N THR A 71 -0.29 -13.50 1.64
CA THR A 71 -0.28 -13.84 0.22
C THR A 71 -0.29 -12.55 -0.58
N LEU A 72 0.66 -12.43 -1.52
CA LEU A 72 0.80 -11.28 -2.39
C LEU A 72 0.60 -11.73 -3.85
N GLU A 73 -0.55 -11.41 -4.42
CA GLU A 73 -0.85 -11.67 -5.83
C GLU A 73 -0.54 -10.43 -6.69
N GLY A 74 0.10 -10.62 -7.84
CA GLY A 74 0.43 -9.54 -8.76
C GLY A 74 1.58 -8.60 -8.32
N PHE A 75 2.09 -8.76 -7.10
CA PHE A 75 3.31 -8.12 -6.62
C PHE A 75 4.56 -8.88 -7.12
N GLY A 76 5.54 -8.11 -7.56
CA GLY A 76 6.87 -8.53 -7.94
C GLY A 76 7.76 -8.91 -6.77
N LYS A 77 9.01 -9.23 -7.12
CA LYS A 77 9.95 -9.94 -6.24
C LYS A 77 10.36 -9.09 -5.05
N GLU A 78 10.63 -7.80 -5.26
CA GLU A 78 11.10 -6.86 -4.25
C GLU A 78 10.06 -6.69 -3.14
N ALA A 79 8.77 -6.62 -3.50
CA ALA A 79 7.67 -6.57 -2.55
C ALA A 79 7.49 -7.89 -1.77
N GLN A 80 7.73 -9.04 -2.41
CA GLN A 80 7.71 -10.34 -1.72
C GLN A 80 8.84 -10.45 -0.69
N GLU A 81 10.06 -10.09 -1.10
CA GLU A 81 11.22 -10.08 -0.21
C GLU A 81 11.04 -9.05 0.92
N TYR A 82 10.37 -7.92 0.66
CA TYR A 82 10.00 -6.96 1.71
C TYR A 82 9.03 -7.56 2.73
N ALA A 83 7.99 -8.27 2.26
CA ALA A 83 7.05 -8.95 3.15
C ALA A 83 7.74 -10.00 4.03
N GLU A 84 8.64 -10.81 3.46
CA GLU A 84 9.41 -11.80 4.21
C GLU A 84 10.29 -11.15 5.28
N TRP A 85 11.03 -10.11 4.89
CA TRP A 85 11.85 -9.33 5.81
C TRP A 85 11.01 -8.74 6.94
N LEU A 86 9.85 -8.16 6.62
CA LEU A 86 8.94 -7.55 7.60
C LEU A 86 8.42 -8.58 8.60
N LEU A 87 8.02 -9.78 8.16
CA LEU A 87 7.53 -10.85 9.02
C LEU A 87 8.59 -11.40 9.99
N GLN A 88 9.87 -11.31 9.61
CA GLN A 88 11.00 -11.78 10.41
C GLN A 88 11.53 -10.71 11.39
N ASN A 89 11.54 -9.45 10.98
CA ASN A 89 12.30 -8.40 11.67
C ASN A 89 11.43 -7.35 12.38
N ALA A 90 10.16 -7.18 12.01
CA ALA A 90 9.33 -6.15 12.61
C ALA A 90 8.92 -6.50 14.05
N PRO A 91 8.78 -5.49 14.93
CA PRO A 91 8.26 -5.71 16.29
C PRO A 91 6.92 -6.44 16.24
N GLN A 92 6.75 -7.47 17.08
CA GLN A 92 5.56 -8.32 17.07
C GLN A 92 4.24 -7.54 17.19
N SER A 93 4.25 -6.41 17.92
CA SER A 93 3.10 -5.50 18.05
C SER A 93 2.65 -4.87 16.73
N ASN A 94 3.55 -4.72 15.76
CA ASN A 94 3.29 -4.07 14.48
C ASN A 94 2.85 -5.07 13.40
N ILE A 95 3.17 -6.35 13.54
CA ILE A 95 2.91 -7.37 12.50
C ILE A 95 2.06 -8.54 12.98
N SER A 96 1.66 -8.59 14.25
CA SER A 96 0.80 -9.65 14.79
C SER A 96 -0.48 -9.82 13.99
N PHE A 97 -1.03 -8.72 13.44
CA PHE A 97 -2.21 -8.80 12.61
C PHE A 97 -1.96 -9.56 11.30
N LEU A 98 -0.78 -9.44 10.67
CA LEU A 98 -0.47 -10.18 9.43
C LEU A 98 -0.50 -11.70 9.63
N ARG A 99 -0.31 -12.18 10.88
CA ARG A 99 -0.46 -13.59 11.28
C ARG A 99 -1.91 -14.07 11.36
N TYR A 100 -2.89 -13.26 10.94
CA TYR A 100 -4.27 -13.73 10.79
C TYR A 100 -4.56 -14.25 9.37
N GLY A 101 -3.66 -14.04 8.39
CA GLY A 101 -3.78 -14.55 7.02
C GLY A 101 -4.41 -13.52 6.09
N PHE A 102 -3.60 -12.62 5.54
CA PHE A 102 -4.07 -11.59 4.62
C PHE A 102 -3.78 -11.98 3.17
N PHE A 103 -4.72 -11.65 2.29
CA PHE A 103 -4.52 -11.72 0.85
C PHE A 103 -4.53 -10.30 0.30
N PHE A 104 -3.38 -9.90 -0.26
CA PHE A 104 -3.21 -8.64 -0.94
C PHE A 104 -2.96 -8.90 -2.41
N LYS A 105 -3.65 -8.14 -3.25
CA LYS A 105 -3.50 -8.23 -4.69
C LYS A 105 -3.24 -6.86 -5.29
N LYS A 106 -2.37 -6.82 -6.29
CA LYS A 106 -2.10 -5.66 -7.13
C LYS A 106 -2.42 -6.01 -8.58
N ASP A 107 -3.22 -5.18 -9.22
CA ASP A 107 -3.45 -5.21 -10.66
C ASP A 107 -2.99 -3.89 -11.28
N ASP A 108 -2.06 -3.95 -12.23
CA ASP A 108 -1.65 -2.79 -13.01
C ASP A 108 -2.64 -2.55 -14.16
N VAL A 109 -3.04 -1.30 -14.36
CA VAL A 109 -4.02 -0.91 -15.37
C VAL A 109 -3.37 -0.06 -16.46
N CYS A 110 -2.61 0.95 -16.08
CA CYS A 110 -1.96 1.87 -17.02
C CYS A 110 -0.56 2.26 -16.53
N PHE A 111 0.32 2.47 -17.50
CA PHE A 111 1.64 3.04 -17.30
C PHE A 111 1.83 4.18 -18.29
N ASN A 112 2.16 5.37 -17.78
CA ASN A 112 2.32 6.57 -18.59
C ASN A 112 3.64 7.27 -18.24
N GLU A 113 4.31 7.79 -19.26
CA GLU A 113 5.41 8.72 -19.10
C GLU A 113 4.89 10.15 -19.23
N ILE A 114 5.18 11.00 -18.24
CA ILE A 114 4.74 12.39 -18.20
C ILE A 114 5.95 13.29 -18.05
N LYS A 115 6.00 14.36 -18.85
CA LYS A 115 7.02 15.41 -18.70
C LYS A 115 6.63 16.38 -17.60
N GLY A 116 7.59 16.72 -16.75
CA GLY A 116 7.45 17.61 -15.60
C GLY A 116 8.16 17.04 -14.38
N SER A 117 8.36 17.90 -13.38
CA SER A 117 8.83 17.45 -12.07
C SER A 117 7.78 16.59 -11.37
N SER A 118 8.21 15.70 -10.47
CA SER A 118 7.26 14.86 -9.75
C SER A 118 6.33 15.68 -8.85
N GLU A 119 6.77 16.82 -8.33
CA GLU A 119 5.93 17.75 -7.57
C GLU A 119 4.78 18.32 -8.43
N GLU A 120 5.07 18.75 -9.66
CA GLU A 120 4.07 19.26 -10.60
C GLU A 120 3.09 18.15 -11.02
N VAL A 121 3.61 16.97 -11.36
CA VAL A 121 2.79 15.82 -11.77
C VAL A 121 1.90 15.38 -10.61
N CYS A 122 2.44 15.27 -9.39
CA CYS A 122 1.67 14.93 -8.20
C CYS A 122 0.57 15.96 -7.90
N ALA A 123 0.86 17.26 -8.02
CA ALA A 123 -0.13 18.31 -7.79
C ALA A 123 -1.28 18.22 -8.80
N MET A 124 -0.96 18.05 -10.09
CA MET A 124 -1.93 17.91 -11.17
C MET A 124 -2.82 16.68 -11.00
N LEU A 125 -2.23 15.51 -10.70
CA LEU A 125 -2.99 14.28 -10.44
C LEU A 125 -3.87 14.42 -9.19
N LYS A 126 -3.34 15.01 -8.11
CA LYS A 126 -4.10 15.24 -6.88
C LYS A 126 -5.35 16.08 -7.15
N GLU A 127 -5.22 17.18 -7.90
CA GLU A 127 -6.38 18.00 -8.26
C GLU A 127 -7.40 17.23 -9.09
N LYS A 128 -6.94 16.43 -10.05
CA LYS A 128 -7.80 15.56 -10.87
C LYS A 128 -8.58 14.57 -10.00
N MET A 129 -7.90 13.83 -9.13
CA MET A 129 -8.54 12.84 -8.23
C MET A 129 -9.53 13.49 -7.26
N ILE A 130 -9.21 14.69 -6.74
CA ILE A 130 -10.13 15.44 -5.87
C ILE A 130 -11.40 15.84 -6.63
N LYS A 131 -11.28 16.23 -7.90
CA LYS A 131 -12.43 16.58 -8.77
C LYS A 131 -13.28 15.35 -9.11
N GLU A 132 -12.66 14.20 -9.35
CA GLU A 132 -13.35 12.93 -9.60
C GLU A 132 -14.11 12.45 -8.35
N GLY A 133 -13.57 12.74 -7.16
CA GLY A 133 -14.29 12.56 -5.90
C GLY A 133 -14.40 11.12 -5.40
N ASP A 134 -13.63 10.19 -5.97
CA ASP A 134 -13.60 8.80 -5.50
C ASP A 134 -12.97 8.73 -4.09
N PRO A 135 -13.71 8.24 -3.08
CA PRO A 135 -13.22 8.16 -1.70
C PRO A 135 -12.12 7.10 -1.49
N LEU A 136 -11.90 6.20 -2.44
CA LEU A 136 -10.92 5.11 -2.40
C LEU A 136 -9.71 5.36 -3.32
N SER A 137 -9.57 6.59 -3.81
CA SER A 137 -8.37 7.06 -4.52
C SER A 137 -7.16 7.20 -3.60
N LEU A 138 -6.01 6.72 -4.06
CA LEU A 138 -4.70 6.85 -3.42
C LEU A 138 -3.71 7.45 -4.41
N LEU A 139 -2.99 8.50 -3.99
CA LEU A 139 -1.84 9.03 -4.73
C LEU A 139 -0.59 8.91 -3.88
N LEU A 140 0.43 8.26 -4.44
CA LEU A 140 1.74 8.05 -3.85
C LEU A 140 2.83 8.66 -4.72
N LYS A 141 3.91 9.12 -4.09
CA LYS A 141 5.23 9.31 -4.70
C LYS A 141 6.17 8.27 -4.11
N GLY A 142 6.97 7.62 -4.93
CA GLY A 142 7.91 6.59 -4.51
C GLY A 142 9.19 6.58 -5.33
N GLU A 143 10.07 5.63 -5.03
CA GLU A 143 11.29 5.36 -5.79
C GLU A 143 11.00 4.41 -6.94
N GLU A 144 11.63 4.63 -8.09
CA GLU A 144 11.38 3.85 -9.31
C GLU A 144 11.73 2.36 -9.15
N GLU A 145 12.85 2.03 -8.51
CA GLU A 145 13.28 0.63 -8.37
C GLU A 145 12.43 -0.17 -7.37
N LEU A 146 11.84 0.49 -6.37
CA LEU A 146 11.16 -0.14 -5.23
C LEU A 146 9.70 0.32 -5.09
N TRP A 147 9.10 0.74 -6.19
CA TRP A 147 7.76 1.32 -6.25
C TRP A 147 6.67 0.38 -5.68
N GLU A 148 6.81 -0.93 -5.88
CA GLU A 148 5.88 -1.93 -5.33
C GLU A 148 6.02 -2.12 -3.82
N VAL A 149 7.22 -1.91 -3.27
CA VAL A 149 7.45 -1.90 -1.82
C VAL A 149 6.69 -0.75 -1.18
N SER A 150 6.67 0.42 -1.82
CA SER A 150 5.87 1.58 -1.40
C SER A 150 4.37 1.25 -1.34
N LEU A 151 3.84 0.58 -2.36
CA LEU A 151 2.42 0.17 -2.41
C LEU A 151 2.09 -0.83 -1.30
N LEU A 152 2.92 -1.86 -1.15
CA LEU A 152 2.72 -2.90 -0.15
C LEU A 152 2.80 -2.33 1.27
N LYS A 153 3.78 -1.45 1.54
CA LYS A 153 3.89 -0.74 2.82
C LYS A 153 2.62 0.01 3.14
N PHE A 154 2.15 0.82 2.19
CA PHE A 154 0.92 1.59 2.34
C PHE A 154 -0.25 0.67 2.69
N LEU A 155 -0.42 -0.43 1.95
CA LEU A 155 -1.54 -1.35 2.14
C LEU A 155 -1.51 -1.99 3.53
N ILE A 156 -0.33 -2.43 3.98
CA ILE A 156 -0.11 -2.98 5.33
C ILE A 156 -0.48 -1.96 6.41
N ASP A 157 0.01 -0.72 6.31
CA ASP A 157 -0.27 0.32 7.30
C ASP A 157 -1.76 0.70 7.32
N TRP A 158 -2.37 0.80 6.13
CA TRP A 158 -3.77 1.16 5.99
C TRP A 158 -4.71 0.10 6.56
N VAL A 159 -4.40 -1.18 6.32
CA VAL A 159 -5.11 -2.31 6.95
C VAL A 159 -4.89 -2.33 8.46
N ARG A 160 -3.68 -2.05 8.95
CA ARG A 160 -3.39 -1.97 10.39
C ARG A 160 -4.30 -0.95 11.09
N VAL A 161 -4.36 0.27 10.57
CA VAL A 161 -5.21 1.34 11.12
C VAL A 161 -6.68 0.92 11.13
N SER A 162 -7.11 0.27 10.06
CA SER A 162 -8.48 -0.26 9.95
C SER A 162 -8.79 -1.30 11.01
N VAL A 163 -7.90 -2.27 11.25
CA VAL A 163 -8.06 -3.31 12.28
C VAL A 163 -8.13 -2.69 13.67
N THR A 164 -7.25 -1.74 14.01
CA THR A 164 -7.23 -1.10 15.34
C THR A 164 -8.50 -0.28 15.59
N LYS A 165 -8.94 0.52 14.61
CA LYS A 165 -10.17 1.31 14.72
C LYS A 165 -11.40 0.41 14.92
N ASN A 166 -11.49 -0.67 14.14
CA ASN A 166 -12.61 -1.60 14.25
C ASN A 166 -12.68 -2.26 15.64
N ILE A 167 -11.55 -2.67 16.24
CA ILE A 167 -11.57 -3.25 17.61
C ILE A 167 -12.10 -2.23 18.64
N GLN A 168 -11.80 -0.93 18.47
CA GLN A 168 -12.29 0.12 19.35
C GLN A 168 -13.79 0.36 19.16
N ASP A 169 -14.26 0.41 17.92
CA ASP A 169 -15.69 0.57 17.58
C ASP A 169 -16.52 -0.62 18.14
N PHE A 170 -16.01 -1.85 18.05
CA PHE A 170 -16.62 -3.06 18.63
C PHE A 170 -16.75 -3.02 20.17
N ARG A 171 -15.83 -2.36 20.88
CA ARG A 171 -15.92 -2.19 22.35
C ARG A 171 -16.92 -1.11 22.75
N GLN A 172 -17.12 -0.10 21.92
CA GLN A 172 -18.08 0.98 22.20
C GLN A 172 -19.53 0.55 21.91
N GLU A 173 -19.73 -0.36 20.95
CA GLU A 173 -21.05 -0.92 20.62
C GLU A 173 -21.44 -2.16 21.44
N GLY A 174 -20.63 -2.55 22.44
CA GLY A 174 -21.03 -3.52 23.47
C GLY A 174 -21.00 -5.00 23.08
N PHE A 175 -20.21 -5.39 22.07
CA PHE A 175 -20.15 -6.79 21.60
C PHE A 175 -18.97 -7.62 22.17
N ILE A 176 -18.33 -7.18 23.27
CA ILE A 176 -17.37 -7.99 24.05
C ILE A 176 -17.44 -7.57 25.52
#